data_AF-A0A3M1GPD8-F1
#
_entry.id   AF-A0A3M1GPD8-F1
#
_cell.length_a   1.000
_cell.length_b   1.000
_cell.length_c   1.000
_cell.angle_alpha   90.00
_cell.angle_beta   90.00
_cell.angle_gamma   90.00
#
_symmetry.space_group_name_H-M   'P 1'
#
loop_
_entity.id
_entity.type
_entity.pdbx_description
1 polymer ?
#
loop_
_entity_poly.entity_id
_entity_poly.type
_entity_poly.pdbx_seq_one_letter_code
_entity_poly.pdbx_strand_id
1 'polypeptide(L)'
;MAELGKILKDEIRRLARREIRAETESQRKAVIALKREVRELRKHNEALTKEVAALRRHLPDEVVQKVDKTRKPRISARSIRAQRKRLGLSIEAYARLLGASPGSVVNWEQRKTRPAPSMREKLLEVRKLGRRDVKRILAELEAAGGDADKKKTASAKKSEGGSRAKASKRATGTSGSKAKASKKASKGATKASKGATKAKSQAKKKTAAKRSSGARKAGSSKRGAEAPAASETAASE
;
A
#
# COMPACT_ATOMS: atom_id res chain seq x y z
N MET A 1 -55.17 -22.25 -39.07
CA MET A 1 -54.24 -21.10 -39.14
C MET A 1 -53.86 -20.54 -37.76
N ALA A 2 -54.82 -20.28 -36.85
CA ALA A 2 -54.51 -19.69 -35.53
C ALA A 2 -53.63 -20.56 -34.61
N GLU A 3 -53.74 -21.88 -34.69
CA GLU A 3 -53.02 -22.79 -33.80
C GLU A 3 -51.51 -22.93 -34.13
N LEU A 4 -51.16 -22.93 -35.41
CA LEU A 4 -49.75 -22.93 -35.88
C LEU A 4 -48.99 -21.69 -35.41
N GLY A 5 -49.64 -20.53 -35.44
CA GLY A 5 -49.05 -19.28 -34.96
C GLY A 5 -48.76 -19.28 -33.45
N LYS A 6 -49.55 -20.01 -32.65
CA LYS A 6 -49.30 -20.18 -31.21
C LYS A 6 -48.11 -21.10 -30.97
N ILE A 7 -48.09 -22.26 -31.64
CA ILE A 7 -47.00 -23.25 -31.53
C ILE A 7 -45.65 -22.62 -31.89
N LEU A 8 -45.58 -21.85 -32.98
CA LEU A 8 -44.35 -21.16 -33.37
C LEU A 8 -43.91 -20.11 -32.35
N LYS A 9 -44.83 -19.32 -31.79
CA LYS A 9 -44.50 -18.34 -30.75
C LYS A 9 -43.98 -19.02 -29.48
N ASP A 10 -44.54 -20.16 -29.11
CA ASP A 10 -44.08 -20.92 -27.95
C ASP A 10 -42.72 -21.57 -28.18
N GLU A 11 -42.45 -22.04 -29.40
CA GLU A 11 -41.13 -22.55 -29.77
C GLU A 11 -40.06 -21.44 -29.80
N ILE A 12 -40.39 -20.26 -30.35
CA ILE A 12 -39.53 -19.07 -30.30
C ILE A 12 -39.23 -18.69 -28.84
N ARG A 13 -40.24 -18.68 -27.96
CA ARG A 13 -40.05 -18.42 -26.52
C ARG A 13 -39.16 -19.47 -25.86
N ARG A 14 -39.32 -20.74 -26.21
CA ARG A 14 -38.53 -21.85 -25.67
C ARG A 14 -37.06 -21.72 -26.08
N LEU A 15 -36.79 -21.47 -27.36
CA LEU A 15 -35.45 -21.25 -27.90
C LEU A 15 -34.80 -20.00 -27.32
N ALA A 16 -35.51 -18.88 -27.27
CA ALA A 16 -35.01 -17.65 -26.65
C ALA A 16 -34.63 -17.85 -25.17
N ARG A 17 -35.47 -18.57 -24.41
CA ARG A 17 -35.15 -18.90 -23.01
C ARG A 17 -33.96 -19.85 -22.89
N ARG A 18 -33.78 -20.76 -23.84
CA ARG A 18 -32.64 -21.69 -23.86
C ARG A 18 -31.34 -20.93 -24.14
N GLU A 19 -31.34 -20.03 -25.11
CA GLU A 19 -30.18 -19.24 -25.46
C GLU A 19 -29.77 -18.29 -24.34
N ILE A 20 -30.72 -17.53 -23.76
CA ILE A 20 -30.46 -16.67 -22.61
C ILE A 20 -29.90 -17.47 -21.43
N ARG A 21 -30.38 -18.69 -21.20
CA ARG A 21 -29.81 -19.56 -20.16
C ARG A 21 -28.38 -19.96 -20.50
N ALA A 22 -28.11 -20.40 -21.72
CA ALA A 22 -26.76 -20.80 -22.15
C ALA A 22 -25.75 -19.66 -21.97
N GLU A 23 -26.11 -18.43 -22.38
CA GLU A 23 -25.24 -17.26 -22.22
C GLU A 23 -25.06 -16.84 -20.75
N THR A 24 -26.15 -16.85 -19.96
CA THR A 24 -26.11 -16.32 -18.58
C THR A 24 -25.73 -17.35 -17.51
N GLU A 25 -25.72 -18.66 -17.81
CA GLU A 25 -25.45 -19.71 -16.83
C GLU A 25 -24.05 -19.58 -16.22
N SER A 26 -23.03 -19.31 -17.04
CA SER A 26 -21.66 -19.09 -16.58
C SER A 26 -21.57 -17.92 -15.59
N GLN A 27 -22.23 -16.80 -15.91
CA GLN A 27 -22.30 -15.62 -15.07
C GLN A 27 -23.08 -15.88 -13.77
N ARG A 28 -24.20 -16.61 -13.83
CA ARG A 28 -24.98 -17.01 -12.64
C ARG A 28 -24.15 -17.87 -11.70
N LYS A 29 -23.39 -18.84 -12.24
CA LYS A 29 -22.47 -19.68 -11.45
C LYS A 29 -21.39 -18.82 -10.78
N ALA A 30 -20.78 -17.88 -11.51
CA ALA A 30 -19.80 -16.96 -10.96
C ALA A 30 -20.39 -16.08 -9.84
N VAL A 31 -21.58 -15.53 -10.02
CA VAL A 31 -22.27 -14.72 -8.99
C VAL A 31 -22.56 -15.55 -7.73
N ILE A 32 -23.00 -16.80 -7.88
CA ILE A 32 -23.23 -17.70 -6.74
C ILE A 32 -21.93 -18.01 -6.01
N ALA A 33 -20.84 -18.29 -6.74
CA ALA A 33 -19.52 -18.53 -6.17
C ALA A 33 -19.01 -17.30 -5.40
N LEU A 34 -19.07 -16.11 -5.99
CA LEU A 34 -18.69 -14.85 -5.34
C LEU A 34 -19.54 -14.58 -4.09
N LYS A 35 -20.85 -14.82 -4.15
CA LYS A 35 -21.72 -14.67 -2.98
C LYS A 35 -21.34 -15.64 -1.85
N ARG A 36 -20.88 -16.85 -2.17
CA ARG A 36 -20.36 -17.81 -1.18
C ARG A 36 -19.05 -17.30 -0.57
N GLU A 37 -18.10 -16.90 -1.41
CA GLU A 37 -16.80 -16.37 -0.97
C GLU A 37 -16.96 -15.13 -0.08
N VAL A 38 -17.83 -14.19 -0.46
CA VAL A 38 -18.13 -13.00 0.36
C VAL A 38 -18.67 -13.39 1.74
N ARG A 39 -19.52 -14.43 1.83
CA ARG A 39 -20.01 -14.91 3.14
C ARG A 39 -18.89 -15.51 3.98
N GLU A 40 -18.03 -16.34 3.39
CA GLU A 40 -16.90 -16.94 4.11
C GLU A 40 -15.90 -15.88 4.57
N LEU A 41 -15.59 -14.88 3.72
CA LEU A 41 -14.75 -13.76 4.11
C LEU A 41 -15.37 -12.92 5.23
N ARG A 42 -16.68 -12.71 5.22
CA ARG A 42 -17.37 -12.01 6.31
C ARG A 42 -17.28 -12.80 7.62
N LYS A 43 -17.54 -14.12 7.59
CA LYS A 43 -17.38 -14.99 8.76
C LYS A 43 -15.95 -14.96 9.31
N HIS A 44 -14.94 -15.07 8.45
CA HIS A 44 -13.53 -14.97 8.88
C HIS A 44 -13.20 -13.61 9.49
N ASN A 45 -13.69 -12.51 8.91
CA ASN A 45 -13.49 -11.18 9.49
C ASN A 45 -14.21 -11.05 10.85
N GLU A 46 -15.40 -11.60 11.01
CA GLU A 46 -16.11 -11.61 12.28
C GLU A 46 -15.39 -12.46 13.33
N ALA A 47 -14.85 -13.62 12.96
CA ALA A 47 -14.03 -14.45 13.85
C ALA A 47 -12.76 -13.72 14.29
N LEU A 48 -12.00 -13.15 13.34
CA LEU A 48 -10.78 -12.39 13.63
C LEU A 48 -11.06 -11.15 14.47
N THR A 49 -12.16 -10.43 14.23
CA THR A 49 -12.52 -9.25 15.04
C THR A 49 -12.89 -9.66 16.46
N LYS A 50 -13.57 -10.80 16.66
CA LYS A 50 -13.83 -11.38 18.00
C LYS A 50 -12.55 -11.81 18.70
N GLU A 51 -11.63 -12.48 18.01
CA GLU A 51 -10.32 -12.86 18.55
C GLU A 51 -9.51 -11.62 18.96
N VAL A 52 -9.45 -10.61 18.10
CA VAL A 52 -8.79 -9.33 18.41
C VAL A 52 -9.44 -8.65 19.60
N ALA A 53 -10.78 -8.68 19.71
CA ALA A 53 -11.49 -8.12 20.86
C ALA A 53 -11.18 -8.89 22.16
N ALA A 54 -11.13 -10.22 22.11
CA ALA A 54 -10.75 -11.05 23.25
C ALA A 54 -9.30 -10.78 23.68
N LEU A 55 -8.36 -10.75 22.73
CA LEU A 55 -6.96 -10.41 23.01
C LEU A 55 -6.81 -8.99 23.58
N ARG A 56 -7.59 -8.03 23.09
CA ARG A 56 -7.61 -6.65 23.63
C ARG A 56 -8.10 -6.60 25.07
N ARG A 57 -9.08 -7.42 25.45
CA ARG A 57 -9.56 -7.50 26.85
C ARG A 57 -8.50 -8.00 27.82
N HIS A 58 -7.58 -8.83 27.35
CA HIS A 58 -6.47 -9.36 28.16
C HIS A 58 -5.19 -8.52 28.07
N LEU A 59 -5.19 -7.43 27.30
CA LEU A 59 -4.07 -6.49 27.24
C LEU A 59 -4.33 -5.32 28.21
N PRO A 60 -3.33 -4.89 29.01
CA PRO A 60 -3.43 -3.65 29.77
C PRO A 60 -3.67 -2.46 28.84
N ASP A 61 -4.57 -1.54 29.21
CA ASP A 61 -4.94 -0.37 28.40
C ASP A 61 -3.72 0.49 28.01
N GLU A 62 -2.69 0.54 28.86
CA GLU A 62 -1.43 1.24 28.54
C GLU A 62 -0.68 0.65 27.33
N VAL A 63 -0.76 -0.67 27.13
CA VAL A 63 -0.12 -1.36 26.00
C VAL A 63 -0.91 -1.09 24.72
N VAL A 64 -2.24 -1.06 24.79
CA VAL A 64 -3.11 -0.73 23.64
C VAL A 64 -2.85 0.71 23.17
N GLN A 65 -2.81 1.67 24.09
CA GLN A 65 -2.51 3.08 23.76
C GLN A 65 -1.08 3.28 23.25
N LYS A 66 -0.08 2.55 23.76
CA LYS A 66 1.29 2.59 23.21
C LYS A 66 1.39 1.97 21.83
N VAL A 67 0.66 0.89 21.52
CA VAL A 67 0.67 0.27 20.18
C VAL A 67 0.06 1.21 19.13
N ASP A 68 -1.04 1.90 19.47
CA ASP A 68 -1.66 2.89 18.57
C ASP A 68 -0.77 4.11 18.32
N LYS A 69 0.01 4.55 19.33
CA LYS A 69 0.98 5.64 19.21
C LYS A 69 2.29 5.22 18.52
N THR A 70 2.69 3.95 18.60
CA THR A 70 3.95 3.43 18.02
C THR A 70 3.80 2.91 16.60
N ARG A 71 2.61 2.50 16.16
CA ARG A 71 2.31 2.25 14.74
C ARG A 71 2.18 3.57 13.99
N LYS A 72 3.30 4.29 13.85
CA LYS A 72 3.39 5.45 12.96
C LYS A 72 2.90 5.03 11.57
N PRO A 73 1.75 5.55 11.09
CA PRO A 73 1.20 5.12 9.83
C PRO A 73 2.22 5.36 8.71
N ARG A 74 2.52 4.30 7.97
CA ARG A 74 3.58 4.31 6.96
C ARG A 74 3.16 5.19 5.78
N ILE A 75 3.84 6.30 5.60
CA ILE A 75 3.71 7.15 4.41
C ILE A 75 4.69 6.65 3.36
N SER A 76 4.14 6.13 2.26
CA SER A 76 4.88 5.69 1.09
C SER A 76 4.52 6.56 -0.12
N ALA A 77 5.40 6.63 -1.11
CA ALA A 77 5.09 7.32 -2.36
C ALA A 77 3.79 6.82 -3.02
N ARG A 78 3.56 5.49 -2.96
CA ARG A 78 2.33 4.86 -3.45
C ARG A 78 1.10 5.34 -2.67
N SER A 79 1.19 5.46 -1.34
CA SER A 79 0.06 5.91 -0.53
C SER A 79 -0.26 7.38 -0.76
N ILE A 80 0.75 8.24 -0.97
CA ILE A 80 0.54 9.66 -1.31
C ILE A 80 -0.20 9.79 -2.65
N ARG A 81 0.28 9.08 -3.69
CA ARG A 81 -0.38 9.08 -5.00
C ARG A 81 -1.80 8.53 -4.93
N ALA A 82 -2.01 7.44 -4.19
CA ALA A 82 -3.33 6.85 -4.01
C ALA A 82 -4.29 7.81 -3.29
N GLN A 83 -3.81 8.52 -2.28
CA GLN A 83 -4.59 9.53 -1.55
C GLN A 83 -5.01 10.68 -2.46
N ARG A 84 -4.10 11.23 -3.27
CA ARG A 84 -4.43 12.27 -4.25
C ARG A 84 -5.46 11.78 -5.28
N LYS A 85 -5.27 10.58 -5.83
CA LYS A 85 -6.20 9.97 -6.78
C LYS A 85 -7.59 9.73 -6.16
N ARG A 86 -7.65 9.26 -4.91
CA ARG A 86 -8.90 9.08 -4.16
C ARG A 86 -9.67 10.39 -4.01
N LEU A 87 -8.96 11.49 -3.78
CA LEU A 87 -9.55 12.81 -3.66
C LEU A 87 -9.92 13.42 -5.02
N GLY A 88 -9.29 12.95 -6.11
CA GLY A 88 -9.49 13.45 -7.47
C GLY A 88 -8.83 14.81 -7.71
N LEU A 89 -7.75 15.11 -6.99
CA LEU A 89 -7.07 16.40 -7.04
C LEU A 89 -5.91 16.42 -8.04
N SER A 90 -5.71 17.57 -8.69
CA SER A 90 -4.47 17.88 -9.39
C SER A 90 -3.31 17.97 -8.39
N ILE A 91 -2.08 17.90 -8.89
CA ILE A 91 -0.89 18.00 -8.04
C ILE A 91 -0.84 19.36 -7.33
N GLU A 92 -1.23 20.42 -8.04
CA GLU A 92 -1.27 21.78 -7.53
C GLU A 92 -2.31 21.96 -6.42
N ALA A 93 -3.56 21.50 -6.66
CA ALA A 93 -4.61 21.58 -5.65
C ALA A 93 -4.26 20.74 -4.40
N TYR A 94 -3.64 19.57 -4.60
CA TYR A 94 -3.17 18.75 -3.49
C TYR A 94 -2.01 19.40 -2.72
N ALA A 95 -1.12 20.11 -3.41
CA ALA A 95 -0.04 20.84 -2.80
C ALA A 95 -0.56 22.03 -1.98
N ARG A 96 -1.55 22.78 -2.50
CA ARG A 96 -2.25 23.86 -1.78
C ARG A 96 -2.91 23.35 -0.49
N LEU A 97 -3.62 22.23 -0.56
CA LEU A 97 -4.24 21.60 0.62
C LEU A 97 -3.23 21.26 1.73
N LEU A 98 -2.01 20.85 1.35
CA LEU A 98 -0.94 20.53 2.30
C LEU A 98 -0.12 21.75 2.73
N GLY A 99 -0.26 22.89 2.03
CA GLY A 99 0.64 24.03 2.14
C GLY A 99 2.07 23.72 1.69
N ALA A 100 2.22 22.82 0.72
CA ALA A 100 3.51 22.41 0.14
C ALA A 100 3.67 22.95 -1.28
N SER A 101 4.89 22.93 -1.82
CA SER A 101 5.13 23.24 -3.24
C SER A 101 4.69 22.05 -4.12
N PRO A 102 4.09 22.30 -5.32
CA PRO A 102 3.74 21.24 -6.26
C PRO A 102 4.91 20.32 -6.62
N GLY A 103 6.12 20.87 -6.76
CA GLY A 103 7.33 20.10 -7.05
C GLY A 103 7.73 19.13 -5.93
N SER A 104 7.48 19.51 -4.66
CA SER A 104 7.73 18.63 -3.52
C SER A 104 6.80 17.41 -3.52
N VAL A 105 5.53 17.61 -3.88
CA VAL A 105 4.56 16.52 -4.00
C VAL A 105 4.98 15.53 -5.08
N VAL A 106 5.41 16.02 -6.25
CA VAL A 106 5.93 15.17 -7.34
C VAL A 106 7.13 14.35 -6.85
N ASN A 107 8.09 14.98 -6.18
CA ASN A 107 9.28 14.30 -5.68
C ASN A 107 8.96 13.22 -4.64
N TRP A 108 7.94 13.43 -3.80
CA TRP A 108 7.46 12.42 -2.86
C TRP A 108 6.73 11.27 -3.57
N GLU A 109 5.90 11.56 -4.57
CA GLU A 109 5.23 10.53 -5.39
C GLU A 109 6.22 9.70 -6.21
N GLN A 110 7.35 10.28 -6.62
CA GLN A 110 8.42 9.62 -7.39
C GLN A 110 9.49 8.95 -6.52
N ARG A 111 9.35 8.98 -5.19
CA ARG A 111 10.36 8.48 -4.22
C ARG A 111 11.72 9.19 -4.27
N LYS A 112 11.83 10.33 -4.95
CA LYS A 112 13.07 11.11 -5.02
C LYS A 112 13.44 11.68 -3.64
N THR A 113 12.45 12.14 -2.89
CA THR A 113 12.63 12.67 -1.53
C THR A 113 11.55 12.15 -0.59
N ARG A 114 11.83 12.18 0.71
CA ARG A 114 10.86 11.81 1.75
C ARG A 114 10.24 13.08 2.33
N PRO A 115 8.93 13.10 2.66
CA PRO A 115 8.31 14.25 3.31
C PRO A 115 8.97 14.54 4.65
N ALA A 116 9.11 15.82 4.98
CA ALA A 116 9.51 16.29 6.31
C ALA A 116 8.52 15.81 7.37
N PRO A 117 8.93 15.63 8.65
CA PRO A 117 8.05 15.14 9.71
C PRO A 117 6.72 15.90 9.84
N SER A 118 6.76 17.24 9.80
CA SER A 118 5.56 18.10 9.82
C SER A 118 4.61 17.84 8.64
N MET A 119 5.16 17.64 7.45
CA MET A 119 4.35 17.30 6.26
C MET A 119 3.79 15.89 6.33
N ARG A 120 4.45 14.96 7.06
CA ARG A 120 3.89 13.62 7.29
C ARG A 120 2.63 13.71 8.14
N GLU A 121 2.61 14.51 9.18
CA GLU A 121 1.43 14.69 10.04
C GLU A 121 0.26 15.24 9.23
N LYS A 122 0.47 16.30 8.45
CA LYS A 122 -0.53 16.84 7.52
C LYS A 122 -1.06 15.80 6.53
N LEU A 123 -0.18 14.98 5.96
CA LEU A 123 -0.58 13.88 5.06
C LEU A 123 -1.49 12.84 5.77
N LEU A 124 -1.30 12.63 7.07
CA LEU A 124 -2.15 11.75 7.88
C LEU A 124 -3.49 12.38 8.22
N GLU A 125 -3.53 13.68 8.50
CA GLU A 125 -4.77 14.43 8.71
C GLU A 125 -5.62 14.42 7.44
N VAL A 126 -5.02 14.73 6.29
CA VAL A 126 -5.71 14.68 4.99
C VAL A 126 -6.21 13.28 4.64
N ARG A 127 -5.68 12.23 5.27
CA ARG A 127 -6.16 10.85 5.04
C ARG A 127 -7.52 10.62 5.67
N LYS A 128 -7.83 11.33 6.75
CA LYS A 128 -9.12 11.31 7.45
C LYS A 128 -10.19 12.14 6.73
N LEU A 129 -9.78 13.15 5.95
CA LEU A 129 -10.70 14.04 5.22
C LEU A 129 -11.37 13.35 4.02
N GLY A 130 -12.64 13.67 3.79
CA GLY A 130 -13.43 13.24 2.64
C GLY A 130 -13.33 14.18 1.44
N ARG A 131 -13.82 13.74 0.27
CA ARG A 131 -13.83 14.56 -0.96
C ARG A 131 -14.60 15.87 -0.79
N ARG A 132 -15.66 15.87 0.01
CA ARG A 132 -16.52 17.04 0.27
C ARG A 132 -15.78 18.07 1.12
N ASP A 133 -15.19 17.63 2.23
CA ASP A 133 -14.42 18.49 3.15
C ASP A 133 -13.24 19.13 2.44
N VAL A 134 -12.53 18.35 1.62
CA VAL A 134 -11.38 18.84 0.86
C VAL A 134 -11.77 19.92 -0.15
N LYS A 135 -12.91 19.79 -0.83
CA LYS A 135 -13.40 20.84 -1.74
C LYS A 135 -13.75 22.12 -1.00
N ARG A 136 -14.39 22.00 0.17
CA ARG A 136 -14.71 23.15 1.02
C ARG A 136 -13.44 23.89 1.47
N ILE A 137 -12.46 23.14 1.99
CA ILE A 137 -11.18 23.71 2.43
C ILE A 137 -10.45 24.38 1.26
N LEU A 138 -10.46 23.76 0.07
CA LEU A 138 -9.86 24.38 -1.11
C LEU A 138 -10.58 25.66 -1.55
N ALA A 139 -11.91 25.69 -1.50
CA ALA A 139 -12.67 26.89 -1.81
C ALA A 139 -12.41 28.01 -0.79
N GLU A 140 -12.32 27.68 0.50
CA GLU A 140 -11.93 28.63 1.56
C GLU A 140 -10.51 29.15 1.35
N LEU A 141 -9.56 28.29 0.97
CA LEU A 141 -8.18 28.68 0.65
C LEU A 141 -8.08 29.51 -0.63
N GLU A 142 -8.92 29.27 -1.63
CA GLU A 142 -8.97 30.06 -2.86
C GLU A 142 -9.60 31.43 -2.61
N ALA A 143 -10.64 31.50 -1.77
CA ALA A 143 -11.22 32.76 -1.32
C ALA A 143 -10.20 33.59 -0.52
N ALA A 144 -9.43 32.98 0.39
CA ALA A 144 -8.40 33.66 1.17
C ALA A 144 -7.14 33.99 0.35
N GLY A 145 -6.81 33.19 -0.66
CA GLY A 145 -5.64 33.37 -1.54
C GLY A 145 -5.82 34.48 -2.58
N GLY A 146 -7.07 34.76 -2.99
CA GLY A 146 -7.40 35.85 -3.93
C GLY A 146 -6.97 37.25 -3.43
N ASP A 147 -6.93 37.46 -2.11
CA ASP A 147 -6.45 38.70 -1.49
C ASP A 147 -4.91 38.78 -1.41
N ALA A 148 -4.23 37.64 -1.25
CA ALA A 148 -2.77 37.59 -1.16
C ALA A 148 -2.07 37.76 -2.52
N ASP A 149 -2.62 37.19 -3.59
CA ASP A 149 -2.08 37.33 -4.96
C ASP A 149 -2.24 38.76 -5.52
N LYS A 150 -3.32 39.47 -5.14
CA LYS A 150 -3.48 40.90 -5.45
C LYS A 150 -2.44 41.79 -4.75
N LYS A 151 -2.05 41.47 -3.52
CA LYS A 151 -1.05 42.25 -2.77
C LYS A 151 0.38 42.10 -3.34
N LYS A 152 0.72 40.91 -3.84
CA LYS A 152 2.03 40.62 -4.45
C LYS A 152 2.22 41.24 -5.84
N THR A 153 1.14 41.31 -6.63
CA THR A 153 1.14 41.99 -7.94
C THR A 153 1.12 43.52 -7.81
N ALA A 154 0.51 44.07 -6.76
CA ALA A 154 0.54 45.50 -6.46
C ALA A 154 1.91 45.99 -5.96
N SER A 155 2.66 45.19 -5.18
CA SER A 155 4.01 45.57 -4.72
C SER A 155 5.06 45.49 -5.82
N ALA A 156 4.93 44.55 -6.77
CA ALA A 156 5.84 44.43 -7.91
C ALA A 156 5.69 45.58 -8.92
N LYS A 157 4.46 46.09 -9.10
CA LYS A 157 4.19 47.23 -10.00
C LYS A 157 4.66 48.59 -9.43
N LYS A 158 4.93 48.68 -8.12
CA LYS A 158 5.46 49.91 -7.48
C LYS A 158 6.98 50.00 -7.53
N SER A 159 7.70 48.89 -7.75
CA SER A 159 9.16 48.86 -7.82
C SER A 159 9.76 49.05 -9.23
N GLU A 160 8.95 49.01 -10.31
CA GLU A 160 9.45 49.22 -11.69
C GLU A 160 9.39 50.69 -12.16
N GLY A 161 8.78 51.60 -11.38
CA GLY A 161 8.61 53.01 -11.75
C GLY A 161 9.76 53.96 -11.39
N GLY A 162 10.89 53.46 -10.87
CA GLY A 162 11.88 54.30 -10.19
C GLY A 162 13.35 53.97 -10.47
N SER A 163 13.75 53.71 -11.71
CA SER A 163 15.18 53.70 -12.06
C SER A 163 15.43 53.86 -13.56
N ARG A 164 15.36 55.08 -14.08
CA ARG A 164 15.88 55.41 -15.41
C ARG A 164 16.57 56.77 -15.41
N ALA A 165 17.80 56.83 -14.90
CA ALA A 165 18.79 57.86 -15.24
C ALA A 165 20.16 57.57 -14.61
N LYS A 166 21.09 56.97 -15.38
CA LYS A 166 22.35 57.61 -15.81
C LYS A 166 23.29 56.58 -16.40
N ALA A 167 23.70 56.87 -17.62
CA ALA A 167 24.81 56.24 -18.32
C ALA A 167 26.15 56.65 -17.70
N SER A 168 27.13 55.75 -17.83
CA SER A 168 28.33 55.95 -18.67
C SER A 168 29.69 55.69 -18.00
N LYS A 169 30.52 55.07 -18.84
CA LYS A 169 31.99 55.20 -19.00
C LYS A 169 32.93 54.30 -18.20
N ARG A 170 33.64 53.50 -19.03
CA ARG A 170 35.10 53.22 -19.06
C ARG A 170 35.63 52.33 -17.94
N ALA A 171 36.69 51.55 -18.10
CA ALA A 171 37.48 51.04 -19.22
C ALA A 171 38.56 50.13 -18.58
N THR A 172 39.00 49.11 -19.34
CA THR A 172 40.38 48.59 -19.42
C THR A 172 41.10 47.93 -18.23
N GLY A 173 41.82 46.83 -18.56
CA GLY A 173 42.93 46.21 -17.81
C GLY A 173 42.65 44.72 -17.50
N THR A 174 42.96 43.74 -18.37
CA THR A 174 44.26 43.18 -18.78
C THR A 174 44.99 42.33 -17.73
N SER A 175 45.44 41.16 -18.22
CA SER A 175 46.39 40.17 -17.66
C SER A 175 45.81 39.25 -16.59
N GLY A 176 45.74 37.93 -16.80
CA GLY A 176 46.84 37.00 -17.07
C GLY A 176 47.13 36.30 -15.73
N SER A 177 47.14 34.99 -15.54
CA SER A 177 47.79 33.88 -16.24
C SER A 177 47.34 32.59 -15.53
N LYS A 178 46.98 31.50 -16.23
CA LYS A 178 47.82 30.37 -16.66
C LYS A 178 48.09 29.30 -15.57
N ALA A 179 47.56 28.10 -15.86
CA ALA A 179 48.09 26.76 -15.51
C ALA A 179 48.11 26.38 -14.01
N LYS A 180 48.03 25.11 -13.59
CA LYS A 180 48.46 23.87 -14.21
C LYS A 180 47.80 22.69 -13.47
N ALA A 181 47.49 21.63 -14.21
CA ALA A 181 47.18 20.32 -13.66
C ALA A 181 48.45 19.62 -13.09
N SER A 182 48.21 18.67 -12.18
CA SER A 182 48.82 17.32 -12.11
C SER A 182 49.44 16.90 -10.76
N LYS A 183 48.88 15.79 -10.24
CA LYS A 183 49.55 14.57 -9.76
C LYS A 183 50.56 14.70 -8.59
N LYS A 184 50.23 14.11 -7.42
CA LYS A 184 50.73 12.78 -6.98
C LYS A 184 50.47 12.54 -5.47
N ALA A 185 49.87 11.38 -5.21
CA ALA A 185 49.83 10.53 -4.02
C ALA A 185 50.43 11.01 -2.68
N SER A 186 49.70 10.78 -1.58
CA SER A 186 50.10 9.77 -0.58
C SER A 186 49.01 9.45 0.46
N LYS A 187 48.89 8.16 0.74
CA LYS A 187 48.59 7.48 2.02
C LYS A 187 47.48 8.02 2.95
N GLY A 188 46.51 7.14 3.23
CA GLY A 188 45.75 7.21 4.47
C GLY A 188 44.39 6.51 4.44
N ALA A 189 44.31 5.28 3.95
CA ALA A 189 43.09 4.49 4.05
C ALA A 189 43.05 3.71 5.37
N THR A 190 41.85 3.66 5.95
CA THR A 190 41.25 2.60 6.78
C THR A 190 41.66 2.43 8.26
N LYS A 191 40.86 3.04 9.14
CA LYS A 191 40.42 2.38 10.39
C LYS A 191 39.01 2.86 10.77
N ALA A 192 38.20 1.93 11.30
CA ALA A 192 36.84 2.08 11.83
C ALA A 192 35.66 1.90 10.84
N SER A 193 35.57 0.71 10.23
CA SER A 193 34.28 0.07 9.91
C SER A 193 34.32 -1.43 10.25
N LYS A 194 34.28 -1.73 11.55
CA LYS A 194 33.95 -3.06 12.07
C LYS A 194 32.93 -2.89 13.19
N GLY A 195 31.66 -3.04 12.82
CA GLY A 195 30.54 -3.00 13.75
C GLY A 195 29.22 -3.13 12.99
N ALA A 196 28.49 -4.20 13.26
CA ALA A 196 27.12 -4.47 12.79
C ALA A 196 26.93 -5.10 11.39
N THR A 197 27.74 -6.10 11.04
CA THR A 197 27.29 -7.23 10.20
C THR A 197 27.51 -8.55 10.95
N LYS A 198 26.82 -8.73 12.08
CA LYS A 198 26.71 -10.03 12.75
C LYS A 198 25.41 -10.12 13.56
N ALA A 199 24.28 -10.07 12.88
CA ALA A 199 22.97 -10.45 13.43
C ALA A 199 22.05 -10.98 12.33
N LYS A 200 22.58 -11.84 11.45
CA LYS A 200 21.78 -12.61 10.49
C LYS A 200 22.51 -13.84 9.96
N SER A 201 23.00 -14.68 10.87
CA SER A 201 23.43 -16.06 10.51
C SER A 201 23.28 -17.11 11.62
N GLN A 202 22.60 -16.80 12.73
CA GLN A 202 22.33 -17.77 13.80
C GLN A 202 20.83 -18.03 14.00
N ALA A 203 20.10 -18.30 12.91
CA ALA A 203 18.72 -18.78 12.98
C ALA A 203 18.36 -19.82 11.90
N LYS A 204 19.36 -20.49 11.31
CA LYS A 204 19.14 -21.60 10.35
C LYS A 204 19.91 -22.90 10.68
N LYS A 205 20.37 -23.08 11.92
CA LYS A 205 20.98 -24.34 12.40
C LYS A 205 20.27 -24.97 13.61
N LYS A 206 18.97 -24.71 13.82
CA LYS A 206 18.14 -25.38 14.84
C LYS A 206 16.94 -26.16 14.28
N THR A 207 16.97 -26.56 13.01
CA THR A 207 15.97 -27.46 12.39
C THR A 207 16.61 -28.66 11.69
N ALA A 208 17.74 -29.15 12.21
CA ALA A 208 18.41 -30.35 11.67
C ALA A 208 19.05 -31.25 12.75
N ALA A 209 18.63 -31.14 14.01
CA ALA A 209 19.18 -31.95 15.12
C ALA A 209 18.11 -32.42 16.13
N LYS A 210 16.90 -32.74 15.66
CA LYS A 210 15.86 -33.41 16.47
C LYS A 210 15.09 -34.48 15.67
N ARG A 211 15.81 -35.25 14.86
CA ARG A 211 15.29 -36.47 14.18
C ARG A 211 16.24 -37.67 14.32
N SER A 212 17.16 -37.64 15.28
CA SER A 212 18.15 -38.71 15.47
C SER A 212 18.61 -38.83 16.93
N SER A 213 17.68 -39.04 17.86
CA SER A 213 17.99 -39.69 19.15
C SER A 213 16.67 -40.12 19.81
N GLY A 214 16.46 -41.43 19.92
CA GLY A 214 15.26 -42.01 20.51
C GLY A 214 15.01 -43.44 20.07
N ALA A 215 16.07 -44.26 20.06
CA ALA A 215 15.93 -45.69 19.92
C ALA A 215 15.55 -46.31 21.27
N ARG A 216 14.58 -47.24 21.23
CA ARG A 216 14.39 -48.40 22.11
C ARG A 216 13.92 -48.15 23.55
N LYS A 217 12.68 -48.57 23.82
CA LYS A 217 12.37 -49.36 25.02
C LYS A 217 11.28 -50.40 24.68
N ALA A 218 11.69 -51.66 24.70
CA ALA A 218 10.82 -52.83 24.69
C ALA A 218 10.12 -52.98 26.06
N GLY A 219 8.92 -53.57 26.10
CA GLY A 219 8.34 -54.07 27.35
C GLY A 219 6.82 -54.29 27.36
N SER A 220 6.44 -55.57 27.38
CA SER A 220 5.15 -56.19 27.77
C SER A 220 3.95 -56.00 26.83
N SER A 221 3.41 -57.02 26.16
CA SER A 221 2.80 -58.29 26.62
C SER A 221 1.52 -58.11 27.43
N LYS A 222 0.35 -58.16 26.78
CA LYS A 222 -0.85 -58.93 27.21
C LYS A 222 -2.07 -58.60 26.35
N ARG A 223 -2.57 -59.63 25.67
CA ARG A 223 -3.98 -59.98 25.35
C ARG A 223 -3.86 -61.07 24.26
N GLY A 224 -3.97 -62.36 24.58
CA GLY A 224 -5.21 -63.03 25.03
C GLY A 224 -6.08 -63.24 23.78
N ALA A 225 -6.01 -64.42 23.14
CA ALA A 225 -7.05 -65.47 23.19
C ALA A 225 -8.39 -64.95 22.63
N GLU A 226 -8.94 -65.39 21.50
CA GLU A 226 -9.44 -66.71 21.08
C GLU A 226 -9.59 -66.68 19.54
N ALA A 227 -9.09 -67.65 18.78
CA ALA A 227 -9.72 -68.91 18.35
C ALA A 227 -10.31 -68.83 16.92
N PRO A 228 -10.03 -69.83 16.04
CA PRO A 228 -10.30 -69.79 14.60
C PRO A 228 -11.45 -70.71 14.14
N ALA A 229 -12.09 -70.39 13.02
CA ALA A 229 -12.86 -71.31 12.18
C ALA A 229 -12.67 -70.86 10.71
N ALA A 230 -11.87 -71.56 9.92
CA ALA A 230 -12.25 -72.71 9.09
C ALA A 230 -13.12 -72.33 7.90
N SER A 231 -12.50 -72.19 6.73
CA SER A 231 -13.04 -72.70 5.45
C SER A 231 -11.91 -72.71 4.41
N GLU A 232 -11.37 -73.91 4.20
CA GLU A 232 -10.41 -74.30 3.16
C GLU A 232 -10.91 -74.05 1.73
N THR A 233 -9.91 -73.91 0.88
CA THR A 233 -9.86 -73.96 -0.58
C THR A 233 -10.14 -75.36 -1.15
N ALA A 234 -10.88 -75.45 -2.26
CA ALA A 234 -10.66 -76.33 -3.43
C ALA A 234 -11.86 -76.17 -4.39
N ALA A 235 -11.75 -75.61 -5.59
CA ALA A 235 -11.08 -76.11 -6.79
C ALA A 235 -11.66 -77.46 -7.28
N SER A 236 -12.56 -77.37 -8.26
CA SER A 236 -12.79 -78.42 -9.27
C SER A 236 -12.01 -78.02 -10.52
N GLU A 237 -10.87 -78.67 -10.76
CA GLU A 237 -10.44 -79.31 -12.02
C GLU A 237 -9.11 -80.04 -11.78
#